data_AF-A0A3R7VAN6-F1
#
_entry.id   AF-A0A3R7VAN6-F1
#
_cell.length_a   1.000
_cell.length_b   1.000
_cell.length_c   1.000
_cell.angle_alpha   90.00
_cell.angle_beta   90.00
_cell.angle_gamma   90.00
#
_symmetry.space_group_name_H-M   'P 1'
#
loop_
_entity.id
_entity.type
_entity.pdbx_description
1 polymer ?
#
loop_
_entity_poly.entity_id
_entity_poly.type
_entity_poly.pdbx_seq_one_letter_code
_entity_poly.pdbx_strand_id
1 'polypeptide(L)'
;MDGDEVVPKPVPLSSIPEEEPVFASTGATLLLPSQMPRDPRMHVALLFILLASILGTVNGYDFIEGDGGLVTDRGFIYSQTQTANLLSTSAPGSAILTGVLTLHDGSPGVNFTIEVVTPVIDEDGIQRITRPAATTDSQGRFRLEGLNPGLMSMYVVNMSNPSEGMTHRILLSPGALFEPYGFTHLNLDFAAPEDFDLIEQKSNGLTRWMDLSEEERGKELYDPTAAAVYDIAGTIFIGISLIAVFFGITGWRTKSTLLLRTGAGLVFFSQGHYYSSCCLGLLAMLATFGLHVEEM
;
A
#
# COMPACT_ATOMS: atom_id res chain seq x y z
N MET A 1 49.61 -46.19 32.61
CA MET A 1 48.20 -46.12 33.06
C MET A 1 47.97 -44.65 33.32
N ASP A 2 47.67 -43.90 32.26
CA ASP A 2 47.37 -42.47 32.35
C ASP A 2 45.88 -42.34 32.64
N GLY A 3 45.55 -41.91 33.85
CA GLY A 3 44.19 -41.63 34.27
C GLY A 3 43.82 -40.23 33.81
N ASP A 4 42.92 -40.14 32.82
CA ASP A 4 42.29 -38.88 32.44
C ASP A 4 41.59 -38.26 33.64
N GLU A 5 42.08 -37.11 34.07
CA GLU A 5 41.50 -36.29 35.12
C GLU A 5 40.26 -35.59 34.55
N VAL A 6 39.09 -36.20 34.76
CA VAL A 6 37.80 -35.64 34.35
C VAL A 6 37.50 -34.41 35.20
N VAL A 7 37.80 -33.22 34.67
CA VAL A 7 37.41 -31.94 35.28
C VAL A 7 35.88 -31.89 35.38
N PRO A 8 35.28 -31.83 36.58
CA PRO A 8 33.85 -31.86 36.73
C PRO A 8 33.23 -30.57 36.17
N LYS A 9 32.26 -30.74 35.28
CA LYS A 9 31.47 -29.65 34.69
C LYS A 9 30.69 -28.95 35.82
N PRO A 10 30.79 -27.63 35.98
CA PRO A 10 30.13 -26.93 37.08
C PRO A 10 28.61 -27.05 36.96
N VAL A 11 27.97 -27.51 38.04
CA VAL A 11 26.52 -27.67 38.14
C VAL A 11 25.94 -26.33 38.63
N PRO A 12 25.03 -25.69 37.88
CA PRO A 12 24.40 -24.45 38.32
C PRO A 12 23.48 -24.70 39.53
N LEU A 13 23.59 -23.83 40.54
CA LEU A 13 22.74 -23.84 41.73
C LEU A 13 21.33 -23.35 41.36
N SER A 14 20.32 -24.16 41.65
CA SER A 14 18.91 -23.92 41.29
C SER A 14 18.08 -23.22 42.37
N SER A 15 18.65 -22.91 43.54
CA SER A 15 17.97 -22.18 44.62
C SER A 15 18.97 -21.54 45.60
N ILE A 16 18.52 -20.51 46.30
CA ILE A 16 19.28 -19.88 47.40
C ILE A 16 19.30 -20.87 48.58
N PRO A 17 20.47 -21.19 49.15
CA PRO A 17 20.56 -22.06 50.33
C PRO A 17 19.88 -21.41 51.54
N GLU A 18 19.17 -22.19 52.36
CA GLU A 18 18.51 -21.73 53.59
C GLU A 18 19.50 -21.41 54.74
N GLU A 19 20.78 -21.79 54.59
CA GLU A 19 21.86 -21.50 55.56
C GLU A 19 22.83 -20.43 55.02
N GLU A 20 23.43 -19.63 55.92
CA GLU A 20 24.41 -18.59 55.57
C GLU A 20 25.49 -19.15 54.63
N PRO A 21 25.66 -18.59 53.40
CA PRO A 21 26.52 -19.19 52.40
C PRO A 21 28.00 -18.98 52.77
N VAL A 22 28.59 -19.99 53.40
CA VAL A 22 30.04 -20.07 53.59
C VAL A 22 30.65 -20.59 52.29
N PHE A 23 31.04 -19.68 51.38
CA PHE A 23 31.69 -19.96 50.09
C PHE A 23 33.12 -20.52 50.22
N ALA A 24 33.37 -21.50 51.08
CA ALA A 24 34.72 -21.92 51.44
C ALA A 24 35.16 -23.31 50.96
N SER A 25 34.31 -24.15 50.34
CA SER A 25 34.77 -25.50 49.96
C SER A 25 34.18 -26.12 48.69
N THR A 26 33.24 -25.48 48.01
CA THR A 26 32.73 -25.96 46.73
C THR A 26 33.16 -24.99 45.65
N GLY A 27 33.87 -25.45 44.61
CA GLY A 27 34.29 -24.65 43.45
C GLY A 27 33.12 -24.15 42.58
N ALA A 28 31.95 -23.91 43.18
CA ALA A 28 30.76 -23.41 42.53
C ALA A 28 30.90 -21.89 42.33
N THR A 29 30.97 -21.48 41.07
CA THR A 29 30.93 -20.08 40.66
C THR A 29 29.49 -19.63 40.40
N LEU A 30 29.06 -18.56 41.07
CA LEU A 30 27.78 -17.91 40.80
C LEU A 30 27.83 -17.26 39.41
N LEU A 31 27.03 -17.76 38.46
CA LEU A 31 26.88 -17.14 37.16
C LEU A 31 25.79 -16.06 37.22
N LEU A 32 26.18 -14.83 36.92
CA LEU A 32 25.20 -13.76 36.75
C LEU A 32 24.37 -14.03 35.48
N PRO A 33 23.10 -13.58 35.39
CA PRO A 33 22.30 -13.68 34.17
C PRO A 33 22.99 -13.05 32.93
N SER A 34 23.87 -12.06 33.15
CA SER A 34 24.73 -11.48 32.11
C SER A 34 25.78 -12.45 31.57
N GLN A 35 26.26 -13.39 32.39
CA GLN A 35 27.28 -14.39 32.07
C GLN A 35 26.71 -15.70 31.53
N MET A 36 25.41 -15.95 31.68
CA MET A 36 24.77 -17.13 31.07
C MET A 36 24.90 -17.12 29.53
N PRO A 37 25.21 -18.25 28.89
CA PRO A 37 25.23 -18.33 27.43
C PRO A 37 23.83 -18.02 26.86
N ARG A 38 23.78 -17.39 25.68
CA ARG A 38 22.51 -17.12 25.00
C ARG A 38 21.92 -18.43 24.48
N ASP A 39 20.62 -18.61 24.64
CA ASP A 39 19.90 -19.72 23.99
C ASP A 39 20.06 -19.58 22.45
N PRO A 40 20.49 -20.64 21.74
CA PRO A 40 20.55 -20.66 20.27
C PRO A 40 19.27 -20.15 19.59
N ARG A 41 18.10 -20.38 20.20
CA ARG A 41 16.79 -19.93 19.69
C ARG A 41 16.67 -18.42 19.61
N MET A 42 17.37 -17.66 20.48
CA MET A 42 17.40 -16.19 20.38
C MET A 42 18.12 -15.72 19.12
N HIS A 43 19.14 -16.44 18.67
CA HIS A 43 19.83 -16.14 17.42
C HIS A 43 18.94 -16.42 16.21
N VAL A 44 18.21 -17.54 16.24
CA VAL A 44 17.25 -17.91 15.19
C VAL A 44 16.09 -16.92 15.13
N ALA A 45 15.53 -16.52 16.28
CA ALA A 45 14.48 -15.52 16.36
C ALA A 45 14.94 -14.17 15.77
N LEU A 46 16.14 -13.71 16.15
CA LEU A 46 16.71 -12.47 15.59
C LEU A 46 16.89 -12.58 14.07
N LEU A 47 17.42 -13.70 13.58
CA LEU A 47 17.61 -13.92 12.14
C LEU A 47 16.28 -13.78 11.37
N PHE A 48 15.22 -14.44 11.85
CA PHE A 48 13.90 -14.34 11.23
C PHE A 48 13.31 -12.93 11.31
N ILE A 49 13.46 -12.23 12.43
CA ILE A 49 13.03 -10.83 12.55
C ILE A 49 13.74 -9.96 11.52
N LEU A 50 15.06 -10.10 11.35
CA LEU A 50 15.83 -9.31 10.39
C LEU A 50 15.42 -9.61 8.94
N LEU A 51 15.30 -10.89 8.57
CA LEU A 51 14.86 -11.29 7.24
C LEU A 51 13.42 -10.83 6.95
N ALA A 52 12.51 -10.99 7.91
CA ALA A 52 11.13 -10.53 7.78
C ALA A 52 11.06 -9.00 7.66
N SER A 53 11.92 -8.26 8.37
CA SER A 53 11.97 -6.79 8.29
C SER A 53 12.50 -6.31 6.94
N ILE A 54 13.47 -7.00 6.34
CA ILE A 54 13.95 -6.70 4.98
C ILE A 54 12.79 -6.89 3.99
N LEU A 55 12.08 -8.01 4.07
CA LEU A 55 10.92 -8.27 3.21
C LEU A 55 9.77 -7.29 3.46
N GLY A 56 9.52 -6.91 4.72
CA GLY A 56 8.54 -5.88 5.08
C GLY A 56 8.90 -4.51 4.51
N THR A 57 10.19 -4.18 4.44
CA THR A 57 10.68 -2.96 3.80
C THR A 57 10.53 -3.01 2.27
N VAL A 58 10.83 -4.16 1.65
CA VAL A 58 10.59 -4.39 0.22
C VAL A 58 9.10 -4.26 -0.12
N ASN A 59 8.23 -4.84 0.70
CA ASN A 59 6.78 -4.64 0.58
C ASN A 59 6.43 -3.16 0.69
N GLY A 60 7.00 -2.45 1.66
CA GLY A 60 6.73 -1.02 1.80
C GLY A 60 7.16 -0.18 0.60
N TYR A 61 8.29 -0.53 -0.02
CA TYR A 61 8.75 0.11 -1.26
C TYR A 61 7.82 -0.19 -2.44
N ASP A 62 7.36 -1.44 -2.57
CA ASP A 62 6.39 -1.84 -3.60
C ASP A 62 5.07 -1.07 -3.51
N PHE A 63 4.63 -0.74 -2.29
CA PHE A 63 3.43 0.07 -2.05
C PHE A 63 3.62 1.57 -2.35
N ILE A 64 4.86 2.09 -2.29
CA ILE A 64 5.18 3.50 -2.57
C ILE A 64 5.42 3.69 -4.08
N GLU A 65 5.95 2.67 -4.77
CA GLU A 65 6.14 2.70 -6.22
C GLU A 65 4.83 2.32 -6.95
N GLY A 66 3.83 3.21 -6.87
CA GLY A 66 2.47 2.96 -7.35
C GLY A 66 2.31 2.72 -8.86
N ASP A 67 3.29 3.08 -9.69
CA ASP A 67 3.24 2.87 -11.15
C ASP A 67 3.99 1.60 -11.61
N GLY A 68 4.98 1.14 -10.84
CA GLY A 68 5.89 0.05 -11.23
C GLY A 68 5.84 -1.19 -10.32
N GLY A 69 5.15 -1.10 -9.18
CA GLY A 69 4.99 -2.19 -8.22
C GLY A 69 4.17 -3.37 -8.76
N LEU A 70 4.17 -4.47 -7.99
CA LEU A 70 3.37 -5.67 -8.29
C LEU A 70 1.86 -5.35 -8.34
N VAL A 71 1.43 -4.39 -7.52
CA VAL A 71 0.08 -3.83 -7.53
C VAL A 71 0.20 -2.33 -7.74
N THR A 72 -0.28 -1.86 -8.88
CA THR A 72 -0.27 -0.43 -9.19
C THR A 72 -1.42 0.30 -8.50
N ASP A 73 -1.29 1.60 -8.28
CA ASP A 73 -2.34 2.46 -7.70
C ASP A 73 -3.65 2.30 -8.47
N ARG A 74 -3.55 2.34 -9.80
CA ARG A 74 -4.68 2.15 -10.71
C ARG A 74 -5.29 0.76 -10.56
N GLY A 75 -4.45 -0.28 -10.46
CA GLY A 75 -4.90 -1.64 -10.24
C GLY A 75 -5.64 -1.78 -8.92
N PHE A 76 -5.16 -1.13 -7.86
CA PHE A 76 -5.81 -1.15 -6.56
C PHE A 76 -7.14 -0.41 -6.55
N ILE A 77 -7.17 0.86 -6.98
CA ILE A 77 -8.40 1.66 -7.08
C ILE A 77 -9.42 0.89 -7.92
N TYR A 78 -8.99 0.33 -9.06
CA TYR A 78 -9.86 -0.49 -9.89
C TYR A 78 -10.39 -1.72 -9.14
N SER A 79 -9.55 -2.45 -8.40
CA SER A 79 -10.00 -3.61 -7.61
C SER A 79 -11.08 -3.25 -6.58
N GLN A 80 -10.98 -2.07 -5.96
CA GLN A 80 -11.96 -1.54 -5.01
C GLN A 80 -13.30 -1.18 -5.68
N THR A 81 -13.29 -0.84 -6.97
CA THR A 81 -14.51 -0.59 -7.75
C THR A 81 -15.23 -1.88 -8.12
N GLN A 82 -14.50 -2.99 -8.26
CA GLN A 82 -15.08 -4.29 -8.62
C GLN A 82 -15.63 -5.04 -7.40
N THR A 83 -15.08 -4.80 -6.22
CA THR A 83 -15.47 -5.51 -5.00
C THR A 83 -15.75 -4.51 -3.89
N ALA A 84 -17.01 -4.46 -3.42
CA ALA A 84 -17.31 -3.84 -2.14
C ALA A 84 -16.64 -4.65 -1.03
N ASN A 85 -15.76 -4.01 -0.26
CA ASN A 85 -15.02 -4.66 0.83
C ASN A 85 -15.11 -3.80 2.11
N LEU A 86 -14.44 -4.23 3.18
CA LEU A 86 -14.48 -3.52 4.47
C LEU A 86 -14.06 -2.03 4.38
N LEU A 87 -13.25 -1.68 3.37
CA LEU A 87 -12.68 -0.36 3.17
C LEU A 87 -13.28 0.40 1.99
N SER A 88 -14.15 -0.22 1.17
CA SER A 88 -14.70 0.42 -0.02
C SER A 88 -16.18 0.09 -0.27
N THR A 89 -16.95 1.12 -0.62
CA THR A 89 -18.32 1.00 -1.11
C THR A 89 -18.36 1.38 -2.58
N SER A 90 -18.61 0.39 -3.44
CA SER A 90 -18.74 0.57 -4.89
C SER A 90 -20.20 0.40 -5.32
N ALA A 91 -21.05 1.34 -4.92
CA ALA A 91 -22.45 1.34 -5.29
C ALA A 91 -22.65 2.10 -6.63
N PRO A 92 -23.62 1.71 -7.47
CA PRO A 92 -23.98 2.51 -8.63
C PRO A 92 -24.36 3.94 -8.23
N GLY A 93 -23.93 4.92 -9.02
CA GLY A 93 -24.16 6.34 -8.75
C GLY A 93 -23.36 6.92 -7.58
N SER A 94 -22.41 6.17 -6.99
CA SER A 94 -21.63 6.61 -5.84
C SER A 94 -20.31 7.31 -6.20
N ALA A 95 -20.07 7.69 -7.46
CA ALA A 95 -18.88 8.43 -7.86
C ALA A 95 -19.22 9.88 -8.25
N ILE A 96 -18.35 10.79 -7.83
CA ILE A 96 -18.40 12.22 -8.13
C ILE A 96 -17.08 12.60 -8.79
N LEU A 97 -17.18 13.10 -10.02
CA LEU A 97 -16.04 13.61 -10.77
C LEU A 97 -16.04 15.13 -10.73
N THR A 98 -14.91 15.69 -10.32
CA THR A 98 -14.64 17.13 -10.34
C THR A 98 -13.33 17.39 -11.07
N GLY A 99 -13.14 18.60 -11.54
CA GLY A 99 -11.87 18.94 -12.15
C GLY A 99 -11.82 20.34 -12.70
N VAL A 100 -10.66 20.64 -13.28
CA VAL A 100 -10.37 21.90 -13.97
C VAL A 100 -9.80 21.56 -15.34
N LEU A 101 -10.36 22.18 -16.38
CA LEU A 101 -9.84 22.13 -17.74
C LEU A 101 -8.99 23.38 -18.00
N THR A 102 -7.73 23.17 -18.34
CA THR A 102 -6.75 24.19 -18.72
C THR A 102 -6.44 24.07 -20.21
N LEU A 103 -6.39 25.19 -20.91
CA LEU A 103 -5.91 25.26 -22.29
C LEU A 103 -4.39 25.25 -22.31
N HIS A 104 -3.79 24.93 -23.46
CA HIS A 104 -2.34 24.93 -23.66
C HIS A 104 -1.65 26.27 -23.31
N ASP A 105 -2.35 27.40 -23.39
CA ASP A 105 -1.83 28.72 -23.02
C ASP A 105 -1.92 29.02 -21.50
N GLY A 106 -2.41 28.06 -20.71
CA GLY A 106 -2.64 28.18 -19.27
C GLY A 106 -3.93 28.91 -18.90
N SER A 107 -4.75 29.32 -19.87
CA SER A 107 -6.06 29.93 -19.61
C SER A 107 -7.11 28.86 -19.28
N PRO A 108 -8.20 29.20 -18.57
CA PRO A 108 -9.27 28.25 -18.27
C PRO A 108 -10.03 27.86 -19.54
N GLY A 109 -10.26 26.57 -19.75
CA GLY A 109 -11.08 26.02 -20.83
C GLY A 109 -12.56 26.28 -20.59
N VAL A 110 -13.05 27.49 -20.94
CA VAL A 110 -14.45 27.89 -20.77
C VAL A 110 -15.31 27.38 -21.93
N ASN A 111 -16.55 26.96 -21.64
CA ASN A 111 -17.53 26.47 -22.62
C ASN A 111 -17.11 25.15 -23.31
N PHE A 112 -16.53 24.24 -22.54
CA PHE A 112 -16.28 22.86 -22.94
C PHE A 112 -17.31 21.95 -22.29
N THR A 113 -17.73 20.91 -22.99
CA THR A 113 -18.60 19.87 -22.44
C THR A 113 -17.77 18.65 -22.10
N ILE A 114 -17.83 18.23 -20.84
CA ILE A 114 -17.22 17.01 -20.33
C ILE A 114 -18.31 15.95 -20.25
N GLU A 115 -18.20 14.90 -21.05
CA GLU A 115 -19.13 13.76 -21.02
C GLU A 115 -18.42 12.51 -20.52
N VAL A 116 -19.07 11.74 -19.65
CA VAL A 116 -18.55 10.45 -19.18
C VAL A 116 -19.45 9.35 -19.70
N VAL A 117 -18.88 8.36 -20.39
CA VAL A 117 -19.62 7.19 -20.86
C VAL A 117 -19.63 6.15 -19.76
N THR A 118 -20.81 5.97 -19.16
CA THR A 118 -21.02 5.05 -18.05
C THR A 118 -21.97 3.92 -18.47
N PRO A 119 -21.53 2.65 -18.42
CA PRO A 119 -22.44 1.53 -18.48
C PRO A 119 -23.22 1.45 -17.16
N VAL A 120 -24.55 1.48 -17.26
CA VAL A 120 -25.49 1.29 -16.14
C VAL A 120 -26.23 0.00 -16.40
N ILE A 121 -26.33 -0.85 -15.38
CA ILE A 121 -27.17 -2.04 -15.42
C ILE A 121 -28.49 -1.64 -14.76
N ASP A 122 -29.58 -1.63 -15.53
CA ASP A 122 -30.92 -1.39 -14.99
C ASP A 122 -31.35 -2.54 -14.06
N GLU A 123 -32.39 -2.31 -13.25
CA GLU A 123 -32.99 -3.33 -12.37
C GLU A 123 -33.44 -4.59 -13.13
N ASP A 124 -33.76 -4.45 -14.42
CA ASP A 124 -34.12 -5.54 -15.33
C ASP A 124 -32.90 -6.34 -15.88
N GLY A 125 -31.68 -5.98 -15.47
CA GLY A 125 -30.43 -6.59 -15.96
C GLY A 125 -29.99 -6.10 -17.35
N ILE A 126 -30.65 -5.07 -17.90
CA ILE A 126 -30.32 -4.50 -19.21
C ILE A 126 -29.17 -3.50 -19.04
N GLN A 127 -28.08 -3.70 -19.79
CA GLN A 127 -27.01 -2.72 -19.88
C GLN A 127 -27.43 -1.54 -20.75
N ARG A 128 -27.53 -0.36 -20.15
CA ARG A 128 -27.74 0.91 -20.82
C ARG A 128 -26.49 1.75 -20.74
N ILE A 129 -26.16 2.43 -21.82
CA ILE A 129 -25.11 3.43 -21.81
C ILE A 129 -25.74 4.76 -21.44
N THR A 130 -25.26 5.35 -20.35
CA THR A 130 -25.58 6.73 -19.98
C THR A 130 -24.40 7.64 -20.32
N ARG A 131 -24.71 8.90 -20.63
CA ARG A 131 -23.73 9.94 -20.93
C ARG A 131 -23.98 11.18 -20.09
N PRO A 132 -23.75 11.13 -18.76
CA PRO A 132 -23.77 12.33 -17.95
C PRO A 132 -22.77 13.34 -18.52
N ALA A 133 -23.20 14.60 -18.61
CA ALA A 133 -22.43 15.68 -19.19
C ALA A 133 -22.48 16.93 -18.31
N ALA A 134 -21.38 17.67 -18.23
CA ALA A 134 -21.32 18.97 -17.59
C ALA A 134 -20.53 19.96 -18.45
N THR A 135 -20.96 21.22 -18.43
CA THR A 135 -20.23 22.29 -19.12
C THR A 135 -19.30 23.00 -18.14
N THR A 136 -18.10 23.34 -18.59
CA THR A 136 -17.10 24.05 -17.78
C THR A 136 -17.53 25.50 -17.50
N ASP A 137 -17.25 25.96 -16.28
CA ASP A 137 -17.56 27.33 -15.85
C ASP A 137 -16.53 28.37 -16.33
N SER A 138 -16.68 29.62 -15.88
CA SER A 138 -15.76 30.73 -16.20
C SER A 138 -14.31 30.55 -15.71
N GLN A 139 -14.06 29.54 -14.87
CA GLN A 139 -12.74 29.17 -14.35
C GLN A 139 -12.31 27.79 -14.88
N GLY A 140 -13.00 27.24 -15.90
CA GLY A 140 -12.70 25.94 -16.49
C GLY A 140 -13.11 24.76 -15.61
N ARG A 141 -13.86 24.98 -14.52
CA ARG A 141 -14.21 23.92 -13.56
C ARG A 141 -15.43 23.17 -14.03
N PHE A 142 -15.47 21.87 -13.74
CA PHE A 142 -16.61 21.00 -14.01
C PHE A 142 -16.91 20.08 -12.83
N ARG A 143 -18.15 19.61 -12.78
CA ARG A 143 -18.63 18.68 -11.76
C ARG A 143 -19.70 17.77 -12.36
N LEU A 144 -19.48 16.47 -12.26
CA LEU A 144 -20.44 15.42 -12.60
C LEU A 144 -20.70 14.57 -11.35
N GLU A 145 -21.95 14.21 -11.14
CA GLU A 145 -22.41 13.42 -10.01
C GLU A 145 -23.22 12.22 -10.49
N GLY A 146 -23.40 11.22 -9.62
CA GLY A 146 -24.19 10.04 -9.97
C GLY A 146 -23.49 9.14 -10.97
N LEU A 147 -22.16 9.19 -11.04
CA LEU A 147 -21.37 8.28 -11.86
C LEU A 147 -21.18 6.94 -11.14
N ASN A 148 -20.90 5.88 -11.89
CA ASN A 148 -20.47 4.62 -11.28
C ASN A 148 -18.96 4.69 -11.01
N PRO A 149 -18.43 4.15 -9.89
CA PRO A 149 -17.00 3.96 -9.74
C PRO A 149 -16.44 2.98 -10.79
N GLY A 150 -15.18 3.13 -11.19
CA GLY A 150 -14.52 2.23 -12.14
C GLY A 150 -13.90 2.90 -13.35
N LEU A 151 -13.46 2.06 -14.30
CA LEU A 151 -12.87 2.49 -15.56
C LEU A 151 -13.93 3.03 -16.51
N MET A 152 -13.72 4.25 -17.01
CA MET A 152 -14.65 4.93 -17.93
C MET A 152 -13.91 5.65 -19.05
N SER A 153 -14.67 5.96 -20.10
CA SER A 153 -14.24 6.87 -21.15
C SER A 153 -14.85 8.25 -20.92
N MET A 154 -14.01 9.27 -20.94
CA MET A 154 -14.40 10.67 -20.82
C MET A 154 -14.15 11.38 -22.14
N TYR A 155 -15.11 12.19 -22.57
CA TYR A 155 -15.06 13.00 -23.77
C TYR A 155 -14.98 14.46 -23.36
N VAL A 156 -14.00 15.18 -23.88
CA VAL A 156 -13.86 16.62 -23.72
C VAL A 156 -14.17 17.25 -25.07
N VAL A 157 -15.31 17.93 -25.18
CA VAL A 157 -15.81 18.50 -26.43
C VAL A 157 -15.75 20.02 -26.37
N ASN A 158 -15.13 20.63 -27.39
CA ASN A 158 -15.14 22.08 -27.53
C ASN A 158 -16.51 22.52 -28.09
N MET A 159 -17.32 23.25 -27.32
CA MET A 159 -18.64 23.68 -27.81
C MET A 159 -18.56 24.75 -28.91
N SER A 160 -17.42 25.44 -29.04
CA SER A 160 -17.19 26.40 -30.13
C SER A 160 -16.88 25.70 -31.45
N ASN A 161 -16.33 24.48 -31.38
CA ASN A 161 -16.07 23.60 -32.52
C ASN A 161 -16.39 22.14 -32.14
N PRO A 162 -17.65 21.68 -32.26
CA PRO A 162 -18.07 20.36 -31.78
C PRO A 162 -17.41 19.16 -32.47
N SER A 163 -16.71 19.39 -33.59
CA SER A 163 -15.92 18.36 -34.29
C SER A 163 -14.53 18.20 -33.69
N GLU A 164 -14.16 19.05 -32.73
CA GLU A 164 -12.88 19.05 -32.03
C GLU A 164 -13.07 18.60 -30.58
N GLY A 165 -12.29 17.59 -30.19
CA GLY A 165 -12.39 17.03 -28.85
C GLY A 165 -11.36 15.95 -28.56
N MET A 166 -11.34 15.52 -27.32
CA MET A 166 -10.40 14.53 -26.79
C MET A 166 -11.15 13.40 -26.09
N THR A 167 -10.73 12.15 -26.31
CA THR A 167 -11.14 11.00 -25.50
C THR A 167 -10.05 10.70 -24.51
N HIS A 168 -10.40 10.65 -23.23
CA HIS A 168 -9.55 10.15 -22.15
C HIS A 168 -10.10 8.85 -21.56
N ARG A 169 -9.20 8.06 -20.99
CA ARG A 169 -9.50 6.89 -20.17
C ARG A 169 -9.27 7.26 -18.70
N ILE A 170 -10.36 7.29 -17.94
CA ILE A 170 -10.36 7.73 -16.55
C ILE A 170 -10.72 6.58 -15.61
N LEU A 171 -10.22 6.64 -14.38
CA LEU A 171 -10.56 5.74 -13.29
C LEU A 171 -11.24 6.53 -12.17
N LEU A 172 -12.53 6.29 -11.98
CA LEU A 172 -13.32 6.91 -10.92
C LEU A 172 -13.19 6.11 -9.63
N SER A 173 -12.77 6.78 -8.56
CA SER A 173 -12.58 6.20 -7.24
C SER A 173 -13.92 5.78 -6.61
N PRO A 174 -13.97 4.65 -5.87
CA PRO A 174 -15.12 4.29 -5.07
C PRO A 174 -15.16 5.10 -3.77
N GLY A 175 -16.28 5.02 -3.03
CA GLY A 175 -16.34 5.56 -1.67
C GLY A 175 -15.41 4.78 -0.75
N ALA A 176 -14.70 5.47 0.15
CA ALA A 176 -13.72 4.88 1.05
C ALA A 176 -14.23 4.88 2.50
N LEU A 177 -13.98 3.78 3.23
CA LEU A 177 -14.32 3.59 4.65
C LEU A 177 -15.81 3.86 4.95
N PHE A 178 -16.12 5.05 5.43
CA PHE A 178 -17.46 5.48 5.87
C PHE A 178 -18.06 6.52 4.90
N GLU A 179 -17.35 6.88 3.84
CA GLU A 179 -17.82 7.83 2.85
C GLU A 179 -18.74 7.12 1.83
N PRO A 180 -20.00 7.59 1.68
CA PRO A 180 -20.93 6.97 0.74
C PRO A 180 -20.60 7.28 -0.72
N TYR A 181 -19.74 8.27 -0.98
CA TYR A 181 -19.35 8.70 -2.31
C TYR A 181 -17.84 8.67 -2.47
N GLY A 182 -17.37 8.25 -3.65
CA GLY A 182 -15.99 8.37 -4.08
C GLY A 182 -15.79 9.67 -4.83
N PHE A 183 -14.81 10.45 -4.40
CA PHE A 183 -14.44 11.70 -5.06
C PHE A 183 -13.25 11.44 -5.98
N THR A 184 -13.31 12.00 -7.18
CA THR A 184 -12.20 12.00 -8.14
C THR A 184 -12.01 13.42 -8.64
N HIS A 185 -10.82 13.98 -8.42
CA HIS A 185 -10.44 15.29 -8.93
C HIS A 185 -9.39 15.14 -10.05
N LEU A 186 -9.71 15.61 -11.26
CA LEU A 186 -8.81 15.57 -12.40
C LEU A 186 -8.43 16.99 -12.86
N ASN A 187 -7.15 17.22 -13.11
CA ASN A 187 -6.67 18.38 -13.85
C ASN A 187 -6.45 17.94 -15.30
N LEU A 188 -7.16 18.56 -16.22
CA LEU A 188 -7.13 18.18 -17.63
C LEU A 188 -6.50 19.29 -18.44
N ASP A 189 -5.51 18.94 -19.26
CA ASP A 189 -4.91 19.84 -20.22
C ASP A 189 -5.49 19.57 -21.61
N PHE A 190 -6.13 20.59 -22.18
CA PHE A 190 -6.61 20.54 -23.56
C PHE A 190 -5.45 20.75 -24.52
N ALA A 191 -5.33 19.87 -25.50
CA ALA A 191 -4.24 19.88 -26.47
C ALA A 191 -4.18 21.19 -27.26
N ALA A 192 -3.00 21.47 -27.82
CA ALA A 192 -2.78 22.69 -28.58
C ALA A 192 -3.53 22.62 -29.92
N PRO A 193 -4.00 23.76 -30.48
CA PRO A 193 -4.66 23.79 -31.79
C PRO A 193 -3.83 23.13 -32.90
N GLU A 194 -2.51 23.25 -32.83
CA GLU A 194 -1.57 22.67 -33.80
C GLU A 194 -1.62 21.14 -33.82
N ASP A 195 -1.88 20.50 -32.68
CA ASP A 195 -2.00 19.03 -32.59
C ASP A 195 -3.27 18.54 -33.30
N PHE A 196 -4.37 19.29 -33.17
CA PHE A 196 -5.61 19.00 -33.88
C PHE A 196 -5.46 19.22 -35.40
N ASP A 197 -4.72 20.24 -35.83
CA ASP A 197 -4.41 20.47 -37.25
C ASP A 197 -3.62 19.30 -37.86
N LEU A 198 -2.69 18.71 -37.09
CA LEU A 198 -1.94 17.53 -37.52
C LEU A 198 -2.85 16.29 -37.64
N ILE A 199 -3.79 16.10 -36.71
CA ILE A 199 -4.78 15.01 -36.77
C ILE A 199 -5.69 15.17 -37.98
N GLU A 200 -6.15 16.40 -38.25
CA GLU A 200 -6.98 16.70 -39.41
C GLU A 200 -6.25 16.39 -40.72
N GLN A 201 -4.98 16.80 -40.84
CA GLN A 201 -4.15 16.50 -42.00
C GLN A 201 -3.98 14.99 -42.21
N LYS A 202 -3.71 14.24 -41.14
CA LYS A 202 -3.58 12.77 -41.19
C LYS A 202 -4.88 12.07 -41.54
N SER A 203 -6.01 12.64 -41.12
CA SER A 203 -7.35 12.10 -41.40
C SER A 203 -7.96 12.62 -42.70
N ASN A 204 -7.21 13.35 -43.55
CA ASN A 204 -7.72 13.99 -44.77
C ASN A 204 -8.95 14.89 -44.53
N GLY A 205 -9.01 15.59 -43.38
CA GLY A 205 -10.13 16.47 -43.03
C GLY A 205 -11.36 15.75 -42.48
N LEU A 206 -11.27 14.46 -42.16
CA LEU A 206 -12.42 13.68 -41.68
C LEU A 206 -12.72 13.90 -40.20
N THR A 207 -11.70 14.18 -39.37
CA THR A 207 -11.88 14.33 -37.92
C THR A 207 -10.82 15.22 -37.29
N ARG A 208 -11.24 16.02 -36.30
CA ARG A 208 -10.38 16.76 -35.36
C ARG A 208 -10.48 16.16 -33.95
N TRP A 209 -10.59 14.84 -33.89
CA TRP A 209 -10.77 14.11 -32.64
C TRP A 209 -9.47 13.42 -32.22
N MET A 210 -8.99 13.73 -31.02
CA MET A 210 -7.83 13.06 -30.43
C MET A 210 -8.30 11.92 -29.52
N ASP A 211 -8.06 10.68 -29.95
CA ASP A 211 -8.39 9.51 -29.14
C ASP A 211 -7.15 9.03 -28.38
N LEU A 212 -7.10 9.30 -27.06
CA LEU A 212 -6.01 8.89 -26.18
C LEU A 212 -6.28 7.55 -25.50
N SER A 213 -7.43 6.91 -25.75
CA SER A 213 -7.88 5.73 -25.00
C SER A 213 -6.90 4.55 -25.07
N GLU A 214 -6.25 4.34 -26.21
CA GLU A 214 -5.28 3.26 -26.41
C GLU A 214 -3.88 3.58 -25.84
N GLU A 215 -3.50 4.86 -25.83
CA GLU A 215 -2.22 5.35 -25.27
C GLU A 215 -2.26 5.37 -23.74
N GLU A 216 -3.41 5.74 -23.17
CA GLU A 216 -3.66 5.79 -21.74
C GLU A 216 -4.03 4.43 -21.14
N ARG A 217 -4.01 3.34 -21.93
CA ARG A 217 -4.28 1.99 -21.41
C ARG A 217 -3.16 1.56 -20.46
N GLY A 218 -3.52 1.33 -19.19
CA GLY A 218 -2.58 1.09 -18.09
C GLY A 218 -1.94 2.36 -17.52
N LYS A 219 -2.31 3.54 -18.05
CA LYS A 219 -1.91 4.87 -17.60
C LYS A 219 -3.12 5.78 -17.46
N GLU A 220 -4.23 5.20 -17.01
CA GLU A 220 -5.50 5.91 -16.90
C GLU A 220 -5.36 7.12 -15.97
N LEU A 221 -6.11 8.19 -16.28
CA LEU A 221 -6.17 9.34 -15.40
C LEU A 221 -6.95 8.96 -14.15
N TYR A 222 -6.34 9.17 -12.98
CA TYR A 222 -6.94 8.91 -11.69
C TYR A 222 -6.60 10.05 -10.75
N ASP A 223 -7.30 10.13 -9.61
CA ASP A 223 -7.00 11.13 -8.58
C ASP A 223 -5.79 10.70 -7.73
N PRO A 224 -4.66 11.45 -7.74
CA PRO A 224 -3.48 11.13 -6.95
C PRO A 224 -3.76 11.05 -5.44
N THR A 225 -4.79 11.74 -4.94
CA THR A 225 -5.15 11.69 -3.52
C THR A 225 -5.69 10.31 -3.12
N ALA A 226 -6.31 9.57 -4.05
CA ALA A 226 -6.73 8.19 -3.82
C ALA A 226 -5.53 7.24 -3.71
N ALA A 227 -4.44 7.50 -4.44
CA ALA A 227 -3.19 6.74 -4.33
C ALA A 227 -2.43 7.02 -3.03
N ALA A 228 -2.60 8.19 -2.40
CA ALA A 228 -1.91 8.52 -1.15
C ALA A 228 -2.18 7.50 -0.01
N VAL A 229 -3.30 6.77 -0.04
CA VAL A 229 -3.59 5.70 0.90
C VAL A 229 -2.57 4.56 0.80
N TYR A 230 -2.07 4.28 -0.41
CA TYR A 230 -1.03 3.28 -0.67
C TYR A 230 0.33 3.73 -0.14
N ASP A 231 0.71 4.98 -0.38
CA ASP A 231 1.94 5.56 0.17
C ASP A 231 1.96 5.49 1.70
N ILE A 232 0.82 5.77 2.33
CA ILE A 232 0.66 5.67 3.79
C ILE A 232 0.86 4.23 4.26
N ALA A 233 0.22 3.25 3.59
CA ALA A 233 0.38 1.84 3.92
C ALA A 233 1.83 1.36 3.76
N GLY A 234 2.48 1.73 2.66
CA GLY A 234 3.88 1.41 2.41
C GLY A 234 4.81 2.00 3.46
N THR A 235 4.61 3.28 3.81
CA THR A 235 5.36 3.96 4.87
C THR A 235 5.16 3.29 6.24
N ILE A 236 3.95 2.84 6.55
CA ILE A 236 3.66 2.08 7.78
C ILE A 236 4.44 0.76 7.79
N PHE A 237 4.51 0.02 6.69
CA PHE A 237 5.27 -1.23 6.62
C PHE A 237 6.78 -1.02 6.81
N ILE A 238 7.34 0.04 6.25
CA ILE A 238 8.74 0.42 6.49
C ILE A 238 8.93 0.78 7.97
N GLY A 239 8.04 1.60 8.54
CA GLY A 239 8.08 2.01 9.94
C GLY A 239 8.03 0.83 10.92
N ILE A 240 7.08 -0.09 10.72
CA ILE A 240 6.94 -1.32 11.52
C ILE A 240 8.20 -2.17 11.42
N SER A 241 8.78 -2.30 10.21
CA SER A 241 10.01 -3.06 9.99
C SER A 241 11.20 -2.47 10.76
N LEU A 242 11.38 -1.15 10.73
CA LEU A 242 12.45 -0.47 11.47
C LEU A 242 12.29 -0.62 13.00
N ILE A 243 11.07 -0.46 13.51
CA ILE A 243 10.77 -0.64 14.93
C ILE A 243 11.01 -2.10 15.35
N ALA A 244 10.67 -3.06 14.51
CA ALA A 244 10.90 -4.47 14.78
C ALA A 244 12.40 -4.83 14.82
N VAL A 245 13.21 -4.26 13.92
CA VAL A 245 14.68 -4.39 13.98
C VAL A 245 15.22 -3.83 15.29
N PHE A 246 14.75 -2.66 15.72
CA PHE A 246 15.15 -2.06 17.00
C PHE A 246 14.84 -2.98 18.19
N PHE A 247 13.62 -3.52 18.26
CA PHE A 247 13.24 -4.46 19.31
C PHE A 247 14.01 -5.79 19.22
N GLY A 248 14.25 -6.31 18.02
CA GLY A 248 15.03 -7.52 17.78
C GLY A 248 16.47 -7.39 18.28
N ILE A 249 17.17 -6.34 17.86
CA ILE A 249 18.56 -6.10 18.27
C ILE A 249 18.64 -5.83 19.78
N THR A 250 17.75 -4.99 20.31
CA THR A 250 17.76 -4.65 21.74
C THR A 250 17.45 -5.88 22.58
N GLY A 251 16.43 -6.66 22.21
CA GLY A 251 16.06 -7.91 22.88
C GLY A 251 17.18 -8.95 22.86
N TRP A 252 17.89 -9.08 21.74
CA TRP A 252 19.04 -9.98 21.66
C TRP A 252 20.23 -9.52 22.52
N ARG A 253 20.48 -8.20 22.59
CA ARG A 253 21.55 -7.63 23.44
C ARG A 253 21.24 -7.78 24.93
N THR A 254 20.01 -7.52 25.33
CA THR A 254 19.55 -7.59 26.74
C THR A 254 19.11 -8.98 27.18
N LYS A 255 19.07 -9.96 26.26
CA LYS A 255 18.51 -11.31 26.48
C LYS A 255 17.02 -11.28 26.89
N SER A 256 16.29 -10.24 26.47
CA SER A 256 14.87 -10.09 26.76
C SER A 256 14.01 -10.85 25.76
N THR A 257 13.31 -11.87 26.25
CA THR A 257 12.35 -12.67 25.47
C THR A 257 11.14 -11.83 25.03
N LEU A 258 10.69 -10.89 25.89
CA LEU A 258 9.57 -10.01 25.61
C LEU A 258 9.86 -9.10 24.40
N LEU A 259 11.03 -8.45 24.36
CA LEU A 259 11.40 -7.57 23.24
C LEU A 259 11.53 -8.36 21.93
N LEU A 260 12.07 -9.58 21.97
CA LEU A 260 12.11 -10.46 20.79
C LEU A 260 10.70 -10.85 20.33
N ARG A 261 9.77 -11.13 21.25
CA ARG A 261 8.36 -11.42 20.92
C ARG A 261 7.65 -10.22 20.31
N THR A 262 7.88 -9.02 20.83
CA THR A 262 7.33 -7.78 20.27
C THR A 262 7.87 -7.54 18.86
N GLY A 263 9.18 -7.70 18.64
CA GLY A 263 9.78 -7.61 17.30
C GLY A 263 9.20 -8.63 16.32
N ALA A 264 9.04 -9.89 16.75
CA ALA A 264 8.43 -10.95 15.94
C ALA A 264 6.95 -10.67 15.61
N GLY A 265 6.18 -10.15 16.58
CA GLY A 265 4.79 -9.77 16.36
C GLY A 265 4.65 -8.58 15.41
N LEU A 266 5.54 -7.60 15.47
CA LEU A 266 5.52 -6.44 14.58
C LEU A 266 5.78 -6.83 13.12
N VAL A 267 6.82 -7.63 12.84
CA VAL A 267 7.12 -8.05 11.45
C VAL A 267 5.99 -8.87 10.83
N PHE A 268 5.17 -9.56 11.62
CA PHE A 268 3.99 -10.27 11.12
C PHE A 268 3.00 -9.33 10.41
N PHE A 269 2.84 -8.09 10.91
CA PHE A 269 1.94 -7.09 10.34
C PHE A 269 2.53 -6.28 9.19
N SER A 270 3.83 -6.41 8.89
CA SER A 270 4.44 -5.87 7.67
C SER A 270 4.12 -6.72 6.41
N GLN A 271 2.91 -7.29 6.37
CA GLN A 271 2.44 -8.12 5.27
C GLN A 271 2.20 -7.26 4.03
N GLY A 272 2.89 -7.57 2.94
CA GLY A 272 2.57 -7.07 1.62
C GLY A 272 2.16 -8.20 0.70
N HIS A 273 2.03 -7.91 -0.59
CA HIS A 273 1.60 -8.87 -1.61
C HIS A 273 2.49 -10.11 -1.75
N TYR A 274 3.74 -10.04 -1.27
CA TYR A 274 4.66 -11.16 -1.30
C TYR A 274 4.39 -12.24 -0.22
N TYR A 275 3.53 -11.97 0.79
CA TYR A 275 3.16 -12.88 1.90
C TYR A 275 4.33 -13.56 2.65
N SER A 276 5.55 -13.09 2.44
CA SER A 276 6.78 -13.75 2.90
C SER A 276 7.21 -13.24 4.28
N SER A 277 6.99 -11.96 4.57
CA SER A 277 7.26 -11.34 5.88
C SER A 277 6.42 -11.96 7.00
N CYS A 278 5.13 -12.23 6.77
CA CYS A 278 4.26 -12.81 7.79
C CYS A 278 4.61 -14.26 8.13
N CYS A 279 5.01 -15.07 7.14
CA CYS A 279 5.49 -16.44 7.36
C CYS A 279 6.75 -16.45 8.24
N LEU A 280 7.73 -15.60 7.94
CA LEU A 280 8.95 -15.48 8.74
C LEU A 280 8.68 -14.88 10.12
N GLY A 281 7.75 -13.93 10.24
CA GLY A 281 7.30 -13.39 11.53
C GLY A 281 6.67 -14.45 12.43
N LEU A 282 5.85 -15.33 11.85
CA LEU A 282 5.29 -16.47 12.57
C LEU A 282 6.37 -17.45 13.03
N LEU A 283 7.36 -17.77 12.18
CA LEU A 283 8.51 -18.59 12.56
C LEU A 283 9.35 -17.93 13.67
N ALA A 284 9.54 -16.61 13.61
CA ALA A 284 10.21 -15.85 14.66
C ALA A 284 9.45 -15.97 15.99
N MET A 285 8.12 -15.82 15.96
CA MET A 285 7.29 -15.95 17.15
C MET A 285 7.34 -17.39 17.71
N LEU A 286 7.28 -18.41 16.85
CA LEU A 286 7.46 -19.80 17.26
C LEU A 286 8.81 -20.07 17.92
N ALA A 287 9.90 -19.50 17.39
CA ALA A 287 11.23 -19.62 17.98
C ALA A 287 11.30 -19.02 19.40
N THR A 288 10.42 -18.06 19.74
CA THR A 288 10.38 -17.44 21.07
C THR A 288 9.51 -18.18 22.10
N PHE A 289 8.62 -19.09 21.71
CA PHE A 289 7.80 -19.85 22.67
C PHE A 289 8.63 -20.82 23.51
N GLY A 290 9.71 -21.36 22.94
CA GLY A 290 10.63 -22.25 23.66
C GLY A 290 11.62 -21.52 24.57
N LEU A 291 11.68 -20.19 24.54
CA LEU A 291 12.51 -19.40 25.45
C LEU A 291 11.75 -19.29 26.77
N HIS A 292 12.19 -20.04 27.78
CA HIS A 292 11.61 -19.91 29.12
C HIS A 292 11.81 -18.48 29.61
N VAL A 293 10.70 -17.86 30.03
CA VAL A 293 10.75 -16.75 30.96
C VAL A 293 11.09 -17.43 32.28
N GLU A 294 12.38 -17.55 32.61
CA GLU A 294 12.74 -17.71 34.01
C GLU A 294 12.25 -16.43 34.67
N GLU A 295 11.07 -16.52 35.30
CA GLU A 295 10.56 -15.47 36.17
C GLU A 295 11.67 -15.14 37.16
N MET A 296 12.10 -13.88 37.13
CA MET A 296 13.07 -13.32 38.08
C MET A 296 12.57 -13.44 39.50
#